data_AF-A0ABD1DH05-F1
#
_entry.id   AF-A0ABD1DH05-F1
#
_cell.length_a   1.000
_cell.length_b   1.000
_cell.length_c   1.000
_cell.angle_alpha   90.00
_cell.angle_beta   90.00
_cell.angle_gamma   90.00
#
_symmetry.space_group_name_H-M   'P 1'
#
loop_
_entity.id
_entity.type
_entity.pdbx_description
1 polymer ?
#
loop_
_entity_poly.entity_id
_entity_poly.type
_entity_poly.pdbx_seq_one_letter_code
_entity_poly.pdbx_strand_id
1 'polypeptide(L)'
;MMMMDILRWLPGACGSLGPALIPPAHIAVLWYFWQNYSRYVDKRFCSCSCWDTVFKGTYESGIASYKHMYFNATQNTMKMWLLIVVGVISLYECTKYLTQLLLQGRVRYTMIVLFLLSIFSHYYAWWAYLNYYNDEYYNQWNHQLFFTITELISTSFVLHLASVDNVVTSRKTLAIVGIAILHILASGVDQFISNVFRGEGYPHQVVRDLGFMIPDVMHLVLPLWLLRQTRKESFSTRPFYRDRNLRRDVVLMFFTVAVLFTICSFL
;
A
#
# COMPACT_ATOMS: atom_id res chain seq x y z
N MET A 1 -8.99 20.84 -30.86
CA MET A 1 -9.52 20.22 -29.63
C MET A 1 -8.68 18.99 -29.23
N MET A 2 -8.56 17.96 -30.07
CA MET A 2 -7.75 16.75 -29.79
C MET A 2 -6.25 16.98 -29.46
N MET A 3 -5.61 18.00 -30.07
CA MET A 3 -4.19 18.32 -29.81
C MET A 3 -3.96 18.98 -28.44
N MET A 4 -4.95 19.72 -27.91
CA MET A 4 -4.86 20.33 -26.58
C MET A 4 -5.00 19.29 -25.46
N ASP A 5 -5.74 18.21 -25.70
CA ASP A 5 -5.85 17.12 -24.73
C ASP A 5 -4.55 16.31 -24.67
N ILE A 6 -3.91 16.01 -25.81
CA ILE A 6 -2.63 15.27 -25.84
C ILE A 6 -1.52 16.02 -25.09
N LEU A 7 -1.39 17.35 -25.29
CA LEU A 7 -0.40 18.17 -24.58
C LEU A 7 -0.64 18.24 -23.07
N ARG A 8 -1.88 18.00 -22.60
CA ARG A 8 -2.24 18.05 -21.19
C ARG A 8 -1.86 16.77 -20.44
N TRP A 9 -1.91 15.63 -21.11
CA TRP A 9 -1.54 14.32 -20.54
C TRP A 9 -0.06 13.98 -20.71
N LEU A 10 0.61 14.58 -21.70
CA LEU A 10 2.01 14.30 -22.01
C LEU A 10 2.95 14.40 -20.80
N PRO A 11 2.91 15.47 -19.97
CA PRO A 11 3.83 15.59 -18.84
C PRO A 11 3.61 14.52 -17.77
N GLY A 12 2.35 14.15 -17.50
CA GLY A 12 2.01 13.09 -16.55
C GLY A 12 2.41 11.71 -17.06
N ALA A 13 2.18 11.45 -18.35
CA ALA A 13 2.62 10.23 -19.01
C ALA A 13 4.14 10.11 -19.01
N CYS A 14 4.88 11.16 -19.39
CA CYS A 14 6.34 11.16 -19.36
C CYS A 14 6.90 11.05 -17.93
N GLY A 15 6.28 11.75 -16.96
CA GLY A 15 6.66 11.69 -15.55
C GLY A 15 6.47 10.31 -14.90
N SER A 16 5.56 9.50 -15.44
CA SER A 16 5.30 8.14 -14.94
C SER A 16 6.04 7.07 -15.75
N LEU A 17 5.98 7.14 -17.08
CA LEU A 17 6.55 6.16 -17.99
C LEU A 17 8.08 6.23 -18.06
N GLY A 18 8.66 7.43 -17.95
CA GLY A 18 10.12 7.62 -17.96
C GLY A 18 10.80 6.82 -16.84
N PRO A 19 10.49 7.09 -15.56
CA PRO A 19 11.05 6.32 -14.45
C PRO A 19 10.71 4.83 -14.50
N ALA A 20 9.53 4.45 -15.01
CA ALA A 20 9.12 3.05 -15.10
C ALA A 20 9.90 2.26 -16.15
N LEU A 21 10.20 2.85 -17.31
CA LEU A 21 10.70 2.13 -18.49
C LEU A 21 12.20 2.33 -18.74
N ILE A 22 12.77 3.50 -18.42
CA ILE A 22 14.19 3.79 -18.71
C ILE A 22 15.11 2.78 -18.03
N PRO A 23 14.97 2.47 -16.72
CA PRO A 23 15.92 1.58 -16.05
C PRO A 23 15.80 0.12 -16.49
N PRO A 24 14.59 -0.49 -16.65
CA PRO A 24 14.47 -1.81 -17.26
C PRO A 24 15.00 -1.86 -18.70
N ALA A 25 14.76 -0.81 -19.50
CA ALA A 25 15.30 -0.74 -20.86
C ALA A 25 16.83 -0.70 -20.86
N HIS A 26 17.43 0.10 -19.96
CA HIS A 26 18.88 0.14 -19.78
C HIS A 26 19.43 -1.23 -19.38
N ILE A 27 18.81 -1.91 -18.41
CA ILE A 27 19.20 -3.26 -17.99
C ILE A 27 19.08 -4.26 -19.14
N ALA A 28 18.01 -4.18 -19.95
CA ALA A 28 17.81 -5.04 -21.11
C ALA A 28 18.89 -4.84 -22.19
N VAL A 29 19.30 -3.60 -22.43
CA VAL A 29 20.43 -3.28 -23.34
C VAL A 29 21.71 -3.90 -22.81
N LEU A 30 22.02 -3.72 -21.51
CA LEU A 30 23.21 -4.33 -20.90
C LEU A 30 23.17 -5.86 -20.99
N TRP A 31 22.02 -6.46 -20.71
CA TRP A 31 21.83 -7.91 -20.84
C TRP A 31 22.08 -8.39 -22.27
N TYR A 32 21.55 -7.71 -23.28
CA TYR A 32 21.74 -8.09 -24.68
C TYR A 32 23.23 -8.15 -25.07
N PHE A 33 24.02 -7.16 -24.66
CA PHE A 33 25.44 -7.08 -25.00
C PHE A 33 26.35 -7.90 -24.08
N TRP A 34 25.99 -8.08 -22.81
CA TRP A 34 26.85 -8.71 -21.80
C TRP A 34 26.42 -10.09 -21.32
N GLN A 35 25.29 -10.64 -21.79
CA GLN A 35 24.86 -12.00 -21.44
C GLN A 35 25.95 -13.06 -21.68
N ASN A 36 26.76 -12.92 -22.73
CA ASN A 36 27.84 -13.87 -23.04
C ASN A 36 28.99 -13.84 -22.03
N TYR A 37 29.11 -12.76 -21.26
CA TYR A 37 30.09 -12.61 -20.18
C TYR A 37 29.47 -12.84 -18.80
N SER A 38 28.17 -13.17 -18.76
CA SER A 38 27.45 -13.41 -17.52
C SER A 38 27.89 -14.70 -16.84
N ARG A 39 27.73 -14.76 -15.53
CA ARG A 39 28.01 -15.96 -14.74
C ARG A 39 26.72 -16.70 -14.46
N TYR A 40 26.82 -18.03 -14.49
CA TYR A 40 25.76 -18.88 -14.00
C TYR A 40 25.60 -18.70 -12.48
N VAL A 41 24.40 -18.33 -12.05
CA VAL A 41 24.04 -18.19 -10.64
C VAL A 41 23.30 -19.45 -10.19
N ASP A 42 23.94 -20.23 -9.31
CA ASP A 42 23.26 -21.34 -8.65
C ASP A 42 22.32 -20.82 -7.55
N LYS A 43 21.03 -20.74 -7.86
CA LYS A 43 20.01 -20.26 -6.94
C LYS A 43 19.84 -21.12 -5.67
N ARG A 44 20.39 -22.34 -5.61
CA ARG A 44 20.23 -23.25 -4.46
C ARG A 44 21.38 -23.17 -3.47
N PHE A 45 22.60 -22.95 -3.95
CA PHE A 45 23.81 -23.05 -3.14
C PHE A 45 24.71 -21.81 -3.19
N CYS A 46 24.24 -20.70 -3.78
CA CYS A 46 25.07 -19.50 -3.83
C CYS A 46 25.38 -18.99 -2.42
N SER A 47 26.67 -18.82 -2.12
CA SER A 47 27.17 -18.31 -0.84
C SER A 47 27.94 -17.00 -0.99
N CYS A 48 28.71 -16.82 -2.08
CA CYS A 48 29.50 -15.61 -2.34
C CYS A 48 29.36 -15.04 -3.76
N SER A 49 28.63 -15.70 -4.68
CA SER A 49 28.44 -15.25 -6.08
C SER A 49 26.99 -15.46 -6.53
N CYS A 50 26.05 -14.80 -5.85
CA CYS A 50 24.61 -14.84 -6.18
C CYS A 50 24.22 -13.88 -7.31
N TRP A 51 25.20 -13.39 -8.07
CA TRP A 51 25.04 -12.27 -9.00
C TRP A 51 25.42 -12.67 -10.42
N ASP A 52 24.58 -12.34 -11.39
CA ASP A 52 24.77 -12.70 -12.81
C ASP A 52 25.88 -11.93 -13.51
N THR A 53 26.43 -10.90 -12.84
CA THR A 53 27.49 -10.00 -13.32
C THR A 53 27.13 -9.16 -14.54
N VAL A 54 25.90 -9.23 -15.05
CA VAL A 54 25.49 -8.50 -16.25
C VAL A 54 25.60 -6.99 -16.05
N PHE A 55 25.20 -6.50 -14.87
CA PHE A 55 25.17 -5.06 -14.61
C PHE A 55 26.56 -4.43 -14.38
N LYS A 56 27.54 -5.20 -13.88
CA LYS A 56 28.89 -4.70 -13.55
C LYS A 56 30.02 -5.35 -14.36
N GLY A 57 29.72 -6.31 -15.23
CA GLY A 57 30.73 -7.11 -15.92
C GLY A 57 31.59 -7.97 -14.99
N THR A 58 32.75 -8.40 -15.50
CA THR A 58 33.67 -9.35 -14.85
C THR A 58 34.43 -8.78 -13.63
N TYR A 59 34.22 -7.51 -13.26
CA TYR A 59 34.82 -6.91 -12.05
C TYR A 59 34.43 -7.63 -10.75
N GLU A 60 33.35 -8.41 -10.77
CA GLU A 60 32.85 -9.22 -9.64
C GLU A 60 33.39 -10.66 -9.67
N SER A 61 34.51 -10.90 -10.35
CA SER A 61 35.02 -12.24 -10.58
C SER A 61 35.70 -12.90 -9.36
N GLY A 62 36.05 -12.12 -8.33
CA GLY A 62 36.73 -12.55 -7.10
C GLY A 62 35.83 -12.62 -5.87
N ILE A 63 36.41 -12.46 -4.67
CA ILE A 63 35.69 -12.46 -3.40
C ILE A 63 34.74 -11.26 -3.37
N ALA A 64 33.44 -11.50 -3.24
CA ALA A 64 32.45 -10.45 -3.21
C ALA A 64 32.67 -9.50 -2.02
N SER A 65 32.81 -8.21 -2.31
CA SER A 65 32.81 -7.15 -1.30
C SER A 65 31.38 -6.72 -0.97
N TYR A 66 31.21 -6.05 0.17
CA TYR A 66 29.94 -5.47 0.59
C TYR A 66 29.42 -4.46 -0.44
N LYS A 67 28.12 -4.48 -0.69
CA LYS A 67 27.44 -3.59 -1.65
C LYS A 67 26.20 -2.99 -1.01
N HIS A 68 25.98 -1.71 -1.27
CA HIS A 68 24.75 -1.03 -0.85
C HIS A 68 23.54 -1.43 -1.71
N MET A 69 23.74 -1.73 -2.99
CA MET A 69 22.70 -2.18 -3.91
C MET A 69 23.31 -2.97 -5.06
N TYR A 70 22.74 -4.12 -5.38
CA TYR A 70 23.07 -4.92 -6.57
C TYR A 70 21.84 -5.72 -6.99
N PHE A 71 21.66 -5.95 -8.28
CA PHE A 71 20.53 -6.72 -8.82
C PHE A 71 20.97 -7.57 -10.01
N ASN A 72 20.30 -8.72 -10.17
CA ASN A 72 20.42 -9.56 -11.37
C ASN A 72 19.58 -8.97 -12.50
N ALA A 73 19.98 -9.12 -13.77
CA ALA A 73 19.21 -8.76 -14.94
C ALA A 73 18.11 -9.81 -15.22
N THR A 74 17.13 -9.89 -14.32
CA THR A 74 16.01 -10.84 -14.39
C THR A 74 14.66 -10.14 -14.48
N GLN A 75 13.62 -10.89 -14.85
CA GLN A 75 12.25 -10.37 -14.83
C GLN A 75 11.78 -9.94 -13.43
N ASN A 76 12.25 -10.58 -12.36
CA ASN A 76 11.88 -10.19 -10.99
C ASN A 76 12.47 -8.81 -10.64
N THR A 77 13.68 -8.49 -11.10
CA THR A 77 14.25 -7.14 -10.97
C THR A 77 13.42 -6.08 -11.67
N MET A 78 12.89 -6.38 -12.86
CA MET A 78 11.94 -5.49 -13.53
C MET A 78 10.65 -5.31 -12.71
N LYS A 79 10.08 -6.38 -12.16
CA LYS A 79 8.88 -6.31 -11.29
C LYS A 79 9.13 -5.47 -10.04
N MET A 80 10.26 -5.68 -9.36
CA MET A 80 10.69 -4.88 -8.21
C MET A 80 10.85 -3.40 -8.55
N TRP A 81 11.46 -3.11 -9.70
CA TRP A 81 11.62 -1.73 -10.18
C TRP A 81 10.27 -1.05 -10.43
N LEU A 82 9.36 -1.72 -11.15
CA LEU A 82 8.03 -1.18 -11.42
C LEU A 82 7.25 -0.95 -10.13
N LEU A 83 7.34 -1.87 -9.18
CA LEU A 83 6.73 -1.72 -7.85
C LEU A 83 7.27 -0.47 -7.11
N ILE A 84 8.59 -0.24 -7.13
CA ILE A 84 9.21 0.95 -6.54
C ILE A 84 8.66 2.22 -7.18
N VAL A 85 8.64 2.28 -8.51
CA VAL A 85 8.18 3.46 -9.25
C VAL A 85 6.72 3.76 -8.96
N VAL A 86 5.85 2.75 -8.99
CA VAL A 86 4.43 2.90 -8.67
C VAL A 86 4.26 3.41 -7.23
N GLY A 87 4.93 2.81 -6.24
CA GLY A 87 4.85 3.24 -4.85
C GLY A 87 5.28 4.70 -4.63
N VAL A 88 6.41 5.09 -5.22
CA VAL A 88 6.94 6.47 -5.10
C VAL A 88 6.02 7.48 -5.78
N ILE A 89 5.51 7.19 -6.98
CA ILE A 89 4.58 8.09 -7.69
C ILE A 89 3.26 8.23 -6.93
N SER A 90 2.70 7.12 -6.45
CA SER A 90 1.47 7.13 -5.65
C SER A 90 1.64 7.98 -4.39
N LEU A 91 2.74 7.80 -3.65
CA LEU A 91 3.04 8.61 -2.47
C LEU A 91 3.19 10.09 -2.82
N TYR A 92 3.88 10.40 -3.91
CA TYR A 92 4.06 11.77 -4.40
C TYR A 92 2.72 12.44 -4.72
N GLU A 93 1.87 11.81 -5.53
CA GLU A 93 0.57 12.39 -5.92
C GLU A 93 -0.36 12.54 -4.71
N CYS A 94 -0.37 11.58 -3.78
CA CYS A 94 -1.15 11.69 -2.54
C CYS A 94 -0.67 12.86 -1.67
N THR A 95 0.65 13.01 -1.51
CA THR A 95 1.26 14.09 -0.70
C THR A 95 1.03 15.46 -1.32
N LYS A 96 1.17 15.54 -2.66
CA LYS A 96 0.87 16.75 -3.44
C LYS A 96 -0.59 17.15 -3.29
N TYR A 97 -1.52 16.21 -3.43
CA TYR A 97 -2.94 16.45 -3.23
C TYR A 97 -3.26 16.98 -1.81
N LEU A 98 -2.76 16.31 -0.77
CA LEU A 98 -2.99 16.72 0.61
C LEU A 98 -2.35 18.08 0.93
N THR A 99 -1.15 18.34 0.42
CA THR A 99 -0.48 19.64 0.55
C THR A 99 -1.30 20.75 -0.10
N GLN A 100 -1.85 20.51 -1.29
CA GLN A 100 -2.73 21.48 -1.96
C GLN A 100 -3.98 21.78 -1.12
N LEU A 101 -4.63 20.77 -0.56
CA LEU A 101 -5.78 20.96 0.33
C LEU A 101 -5.43 21.73 1.60
N LEU A 102 -4.27 21.43 2.19
CA LEU A 102 -3.73 22.13 3.37
C LEU A 102 -3.51 23.62 3.06
N LEU A 103 -2.83 23.94 1.96
CA LEU A 103 -2.56 25.32 1.55
C LEU A 103 -3.84 26.11 1.23
N GLN A 104 -4.88 25.43 0.73
CA GLN A 104 -6.18 26.03 0.46
C GLN A 104 -7.08 26.16 1.69
N GLY A 105 -6.68 25.59 2.84
CA GLY A 105 -7.51 25.55 4.04
C GLY A 105 -8.77 24.68 3.91
N ARG A 106 -8.81 23.78 2.92
CA ARG A 106 -10.00 22.94 2.59
C ARG A 106 -9.84 21.50 3.03
N VAL A 107 -9.06 21.26 4.08
CA VAL A 107 -8.72 19.91 4.53
C VAL A 107 -9.42 19.51 5.82
N ARG A 108 -9.81 18.24 5.91
CA ARG A 108 -10.25 17.60 7.14
C ARG A 108 -9.06 16.94 7.82
N TYR A 109 -8.58 17.53 8.91
CA TYR A 109 -7.42 17.04 9.66
C TYR A 109 -7.57 15.60 10.15
N THR A 110 -8.78 15.14 10.46
CA THR A 110 -9.03 13.74 10.81
C THR A 110 -8.56 12.77 9.72
N MET A 111 -8.77 13.11 8.45
CA MET A 111 -8.35 12.28 7.33
C MET A 111 -6.85 12.36 7.06
N ILE A 112 -6.20 13.49 7.38
CA ILE A 112 -4.73 13.58 7.36
C ILE A 112 -4.14 12.60 8.37
N VAL A 113 -4.66 12.59 9.61
CA VAL A 113 -4.16 11.68 10.65
C VAL A 113 -4.31 10.23 10.22
N LEU A 114 -5.47 9.85 9.66
CA LEU A 114 -5.68 8.50 9.12
C LEU A 114 -4.71 8.17 7.99
N PHE A 115 -4.50 9.08 7.05
CA PHE A 115 -3.53 8.90 5.97
C PHE A 115 -2.11 8.67 6.51
N LEU A 116 -1.65 9.50 7.45
CA LEU A 116 -0.32 9.36 8.06
C LEU A 116 -0.15 8.02 8.77
N LEU A 117 -1.18 7.57 9.50
CA LEU A 117 -1.16 6.25 10.16
C LEU A 117 -1.13 5.09 9.16
N SER A 118 -1.78 5.23 7.99
CA SER A 118 -1.74 4.22 6.94
C SER A 118 -0.39 4.09 6.22
N ILE A 119 0.52 5.05 6.37
CA ILE A 119 1.85 4.98 5.73
C ILE A 119 2.61 3.74 6.18
N PHE A 120 2.50 3.37 7.46
CA PHE A 120 3.20 2.20 7.99
C PHE A 120 2.81 0.91 7.26
N SER A 121 1.51 0.68 7.08
CA SER A 121 1.02 -0.56 6.47
C SER A 121 1.36 -0.65 4.98
N HIS A 122 1.18 0.44 4.23
CA HIS A 122 1.60 0.55 2.84
C HIS A 122 3.10 0.36 2.66
N TYR A 123 3.91 0.96 3.54
CA TYR A 123 5.36 0.82 3.51
C TYR A 123 5.81 -0.62 3.81
N TYR A 124 5.21 -1.25 4.81
CA TYR A 124 5.48 -2.66 5.11
C TYR A 124 5.11 -3.55 3.92
N ALA A 125 3.91 -3.38 3.36
CA ALA A 125 3.45 -4.15 2.21
C ALA A 125 4.40 -4.00 1.01
N TRP A 126 4.83 -2.77 0.73
CA TRP A 126 5.80 -2.49 -0.33
C TRP A 126 7.10 -3.28 -0.14
N TRP A 127 7.66 -3.29 1.07
CA TRP A 127 8.86 -4.08 1.37
C TRP A 127 8.63 -5.59 1.34
N ALA A 128 7.46 -6.06 1.80
CA ALA A 128 7.11 -7.48 1.73
C ALA A 128 7.11 -7.96 0.27
N TYR A 129 6.47 -7.23 -0.65
CA TYR A 129 6.50 -7.58 -2.07
C TYR A 129 7.89 -7.52 -2.69
N LEU A 130 8.70 -6.52 -2.32
CA LEU A 130 10.10 -6.46 -2.77
C LEU A 130 10.85 -7.73 -2.36
N ASN A 131 10.72 -8.16 -1.10
CA ASN A 131 11.36 -9.37 -0.62
C ASN A 131 10.79 -10.63 -1.29
N TYR A 132 9.47 -10.72 -1.51
CA TYR A 132 8.86 -11.87 -2.19
C TYR A 132 9.39 -12.03 -3.62
N TYR A 133 9.58 -10.94 -4.35
CA TYR A 133 10.20 -10.98 -5.67
C TYR A 133 11.70 -11.27 -5.62
N ASN A 134 12.41 -10.70 -4.64
CA ASN A 134 13.85 -10.89 -4.48
C ASN A 134 14.20 -12.35 -4.12
N ASP A 135 13.44 -12.92 -3.19
CA ASP A 135 13.69 -14.24 -2.61
C ASP A 135 12.92 -15.35 -3.33
N GLU A 136 12.10 -15.01 -4.34
CA GLU A 136 11.17 -15.91 -5.01
C GLU A 136 10.22 -16.64 -4.03
N TYR A 137 9.87 -15.96 -2.93
CA TYR A 137 9.00 -16.49 -1.87
C TYR A 137 7.56 -16.00 -2.03
N TYR A 138 6.66 -16.89 -2.45
CA TYR A 138 5.27 -16.54 -2.78
C TYR A 138 4.21 -17.16 -1.86
N ASN A 139 4.60 -17.89 -0.81
CA ASN A 139 3.64 -18.58 0.07
C ASN A 139 2.66 -17.63 0.75
N GLN A 140 3.10 -16.40 1.05
CA GLN A 140 2.29 -15.36 1.71
C GLN A 140 1.74 -14.32 0.72
N TRP A 141 1.88 -14.58 -0.59
CA TRP A 141 1.54 -13.62 -1.63
C TRP A 141 0.07 -13.24 -1.63
N ASN A 142 -0.83 -14.23 -1.59
CA ASN A 142 -2.27 -14.00 -1.68
C ASN A 142 -2.80 -13.27 -0.44
N HIS A 143 -2.31 -13.65 0.74
CA HIS A 143 -2.62 -12.98 1.99
C HIS A 143 -2.16 -11.51 1.93
N GLN A 144 -0.90 -11.25 1.56
CA GLN A 144 -0.39 -9.87 1.42
C GLN A 144 -1.17 -9.06 0.37
N LEU A 145 -1.56 -9.68 -0.74
CA LEU A 145 -2.38 -9.07 -1.80
C LEU A 145 -3.75 -8.65 -1.30
N PHE A 146 -4.40 -9.52 -0.53
CA PHE A 146 -5.69 -9.23 0.07
C PHE A 146 -5.64 -7.98 0.95
N PHE A 147 -4.72 -7.93 1.91
CA PHE A 147 -4.55 -6.77 2.80
C PHE A 147 -4.17 -5.51 2.03
N THR A 148 -3.30 -5.62 1.03
CA THR A 148 -2.90 -4.46 0.22
C THR A 148 -4.09 -3.87 -0.54
N ILE A 149 -4.95 -4.72 -1.13
CA ILE A 149 -6.14 -4.26 -1.86
C ILE A 149 -7.12 -3.57 -0.90
N THR A 150 -7.42 -4.17 0.25
CA THR A 150 -8.34 -3.58 1.23
C THR A 150 -7.78 -2.27 1.80
N GLU A 151 -6.48 -2.20 2.10
CA GLU A 151 -5.81 -0.97 2.52
C GLU A 151 -5.89 0.13 1.45
N LEU A 152 -5.64 -0.20 0.17
CA LEU A 152 -5.75 0.78 -0.92
C LEU A 152 -7.18 1.33 -1.07
N ILE A 153 -8.20 0.48 -0.91
CA ILE A 153 -9.60 0.92 -0.92
C ILE A 153 -9.87 1.86 0.25
N SER A 154 -9.45 1.50 1.46
CA SER A 154 -9.60 2.32 2.66
C SER A 154 -8.92 3.69 2.51
N THR A 155 -7.65 3.70 2.11
CA THR A 155 -6.87 4.93 1.88
C THR A 155 -7.47 5.78 0.77
N SER A 156 -8.04 5.19 -0.28
CA SER A 156 -8.74 5.93 -1.33
C SER A 156 -9.95 6.69 -0.79
N PHE A 157 -10.75 6.07 0.10
CA PHE A 157 -11.85 6.76 0.77
C PHE A 157 -11.36 7.83 1.74
N VAL A 158 -10.26 7.59 2.48
CA VAL A 158 -9.64 8.58 3.37
C VAL A 158 -9.19 9.81 2.58
N LEU A 159 -8.45 9.62 1.48
CA LEU A 159 -8.00 10.70 0.60
C LEU A 159 -9.19 11.45 -0.01
N HIS A 160 -10.20 10.74 -0.51
CA HIS A 160 -11.41 11.39 -1.01
C HIS A 160 -12.09 12.24 0.10
N LEU A 161 -12.23 11.72 1.31
CA LEU A 161 -12.89 12.44 2.41
C LEU A 161 -12.00 13.55 3.01
N ALA A 162 -10.72 13.64 2.64
CA ALA A 162 -9.82 14.68 3.13
C ALA A 162 -10.24 16.08 2.68
N SER A 163 -10.82 16.25 1.49
CA SER A 163 -11.34 17.56 1.06
C SER A 163 -12.68 17.88 1.71
N VAL A 164 -12.80 19.06 2.32
CA VAL A 164 -14.04 19.58 2.92
C VAL A 164 -15.18 19.69 1.91
N ASP A 165 -14.86 19.88 0.63
CA ASP A 165 -15.85 19.96 -0.46
C ASP A 165 -16.59 18.63 -0.67
N ASN A 166 -15.98 17.51 -0.27
CA ASN A 166 -16.58 16.19 -0.39
C ASN A 166 -17.51 15.89 0.78
N VAL A 167 -18.77 15.54 0.48
CA VAL A 167 -19.77 15.21 1.52
C VAL A 167 -19.42 13.89 2.22
N VAL A 168 -19.43 13.93 3.56
CA VAL A 168 -19.30 12.74 4.41
C VAL A 168 -20.63 11.98 4.36
N THR A 169 -20.58 10.74 3.87
CA THR A 169 -21.75 9.86 3.75
C THR A 169 -21.51 8.58 4.55
N SER A 170 -22.60 8.00 5.07
CA SER A 170 -22.57 6.72 5.79
C SER A 170 -21.79 5.66 5.03
N ARG A 171 -22.02 5.50 3.73
CA ARG A 171 -21.36 4.49 2.89
C ARG A 171 -19.84 4.63 2.83
N LYS A 172 -19.33 5.84 2.57
CA LYS A 172 -17.88 6.09 2.46
C LYS A 172 -17.20 5.86 3.82
N THR A 173 -17.81 6.36 4.89
CA THR A 173 -17.30 6.17 6.26
C THR A 173 -17.34 4.70 6.66
N LEU A 174 -18.46 4.02 6.46
CA LEU A 174 -18.64 2.62 6.86
C LEU A 174 -17.79 1.67 6.00
N ALA A 175 -17.38 2.05 4.79
CA ALA A 175 -16.40 1.30 4.03
C ALA A 175 -15.02 1.28 4.73
N ILE A 176 -14.54 2.45 5.19
CA ILE A 176 -13.29 2.56 5.97
C ILE A 176 -13.39 1.74 7.27
N VAL A 177 -14.50 1.92 8.01
CA VAL A 177 -14.78 1.21 9.26
C VAL A 177 -14.84 -0.30 9.05
N GLY A 178 -15.52 -0.76 7.98
CA GLY A 178 -15.64 -2.18 7.67
C GLY A 178 -14.29 -2.83 7.41
N ILE A 179 -13.43 -2.17 6.62
CA ILE A 179 -12.07 -2.64 6.36
C ILE A 179 -11.24 -2.68 7.66
N ALA A 180 -11.34 -1.65 8.50
CA ALA A 180 -10.67 -1.63 9.80
C ALA A 180 -11.13 -2.79 10.70
N ILE A 181 -12.43 -3.06 10.79
CA ILE A 181 -12.96 -4.21 11.56
C ILE A 181 -12.41 -5.52 11.00
N LEU A 182 -12.42 -5.69 9.68
CA LEU A 182 -11.87 -6.87 9.02
C LEU A 182 -10.41 -7.10 9.42
N HIS A 183 -9.56 -6.07 9.36
CA HIS A 183 -8.15 -6.19 9.73
C HIS A 183 -7.94 -6.45 11.21
N ILE A 184 -8.69 -5.79 12.10
CA ILE A 184 -8.64 -6.05 13.55
C ILE A 184 -8.99 -7.50 13.85
N LEU A 185 -10.03 -8.05 13.21
CA LEU A 185 -10.43 -9.44 13.39
C LEU A 185 -9.38 -10.41 12.84
N ALA A 186 -8.90 -10.17 11.61
CA ALA A 186 -7.93 -11.04 10.96
C ALA A 186 -6.58 -11.06 11.70
N SER A 187 -6.03 -9.89 12.03
CA SER A 187 -4.80 -9.78 12.82
C SER A 187 -4.96 -10.35 14.23
N GLY A 188 -6.13 -10.15 14.85
CA GLY A 188 -6.48 -10.71 16.15
C GLY A 188 -6.43 -12.24 16.19
N VAL A 189 -7.00 -12.89 15.17
CA VAL A 189 -7.02 -14.36 15.06
C VAL A 189 -5.65 -14.93 14.68
N ASP A 190 -4.88 -14.23 13.86
CA ASP A 190 -3.57 -14.69 13.37
C ASP A 190 -2.48 -14.59 14.45
N GLN A 191 -1.89 -13.40 14.63
CA GLN A 191 -0.65 -13.23 15.39
C GLN A 191 -0.74 -12.18 16.51
N PHE A 192 -1.70 -11.26 16.45
CA PHE A 192 -1.73 -10.13 17.37
C PHE A 192 -1.96 -10.58 18.83
N ILE A 193 -2.93 -11.47 19.07
CA ILE A 193 -3.25 -11.91 20.44
C ILE A 193 -2.10 -12.72 21.04
N SER A 194 -1.52 -13.65 20.28
CA SER A 194 -0.38 -14.46 20.76
C SER A 194 0.85 -13.59 21.02
N ASN A 195 1.21 -12.74 20.07
CA ASN A 195 2.45 -11.99 20.15
C ASN A 195 2.38 -10.90 21.22
N VAL A 196 1.30 -10.12 21.24
CA VAL A 196 1.19 -8.93 22.08
C VAL A 196 0.60 -9.24 23.45
N PHE A 197 -0.54 -9.95 23.50
CA PHE A 197 -1.24 -10.18 24.78
C PHE A 197 -0.73 -11.39 25.55
N ARG A 198 -0.36 -12.48 24.86
CA ARG A 198 0.23 -13.66 25.53
C ARG A 198 1.74 -13.53 25.73
N GLY A 199 2.38 -12.55 25.11
CA GLY A 199 3.82 -12.31 25.21
C GLY A 199 4.66 -13.40 24.54
N GLU A 200 4.09 -14.13 23.58
CA GLU A 200 4.77 -15.21 22.85
C GLU A 200 5.65 -14.67 21.72
N GLY A 201 5.49 -13.39 21.36
CA GLY A 201 6.16 -12.76 20.22
C GLY A 201 7.50 -12.14 20.57
N TYR A 202 8.45 -12.23 19.63
CA TYR A 202 9.69 -11.47 19.70
C TYR A 202 9.44 -9.96 19.56
N PRO A 203 10.37 -9.09 20.02
CA PRO A 203 10.16 -7.64 20.00
C PRO A 203 9.78 -7.07 18.63
N HIS A 204 10.38 -7.57 17.54
CA HIS A 204 10.07 -7.11 16.19
C HIS A 204 8.64 -7.50 15.74
N GLN A 205 8.13 -8.65 16.19
CA GLN A 205 6.76 -9.09 15.91
C GLN A 205 5.76 -8.22 16.67
N VAL A 206 6.03 -7.95 17.96
CA VAL A 206 5.18 -7.07 18.78
C VAL A 206 5.10 -5.66 18.19
N VAL A 207 6.24 -5.07 17.80
CA VAL A 207 6.28 -3.73 17.20
C VAL A 207 5.52 -3.69 15.89
N ARG A 208 5.71 -4.69 15.03
CA ARG A 208 4.98 -4.82 13.76
C ARG A 208 3.47 -4.92 13.99
N ASP A 209 3.05 -5.79 14.90
CA ASP A 209 1.64 -6.08 15.17
C ASP A 209 0.92 -4.86 15.78
N LEU A 210 1.59 -4.13 16.67
CA LEU A 210 1.11 -2.82 17.14
C LEU A 210 1.05 -1.79 16.02
N GLY A 211 2.05 -1.78 15.14
CA GLY A 211 2.13 -0.91 13.98
C GLY A 211 0.96 -1.08 13.00
N PHE A 212 0.36 -2.27 12.92
CA PHE A 212 -0.86 -2.50 12.15
C PHE A 212 -2.14 -2.21 12.94
N MET A 213 -2.23 -2.71 14.17
CA MET A 213 -3.45 -2.61 14.97
C MET A 213 -3.80 -1.17 15.34
N ILE A 214 -2.81 -0.33 15.66
CA ILE A 214 -3.05 1.07 16.05
C ILE A 214 -3.71 1.85 14.90
N PRO A 215 -3.16 1.86 13.67
CA PRO A 215 -3.85 2.44 12.52
C PRO A 215 -5.27 1.91 12.32
N ASP A 216 -5.50 0.60 12.37
CA ASP A 216 -6.84 0.04 12.15
C ASP A 216 -7.85 0.50 13.21
N VAL A 217 -7.47 0.52 14.49
CA VAL A 217 -8.31 1.08 15.57
C VAL A 217 -8.62 2.55 15.31
N MET A 218 -7.67 3.33 14.81
CA MET A 218 -7.92 4.74 14.47
C MET A 218 -8.84 4.88 13.24
N HIS A 219 -8.70 4.02 12.23
CA HIS A 219 -9.60 3.93 11.07
C HIS A 219 -11.01 3.44 11.45
N LEU A 220 -11.18 2.79 12.60
CA LEU A 220 -12.48 2.50 13.18
C LEU A 220 -13.05 3.74 13.91
N VAL A 221 -12.29 4.32 14.83
CA VAL A 221 -12.79 5.35 15.76
C VAL A 221 -13.01 6.70 15.08
N LEU A 222 -12.02 7.21 14.32
CA LEU A 222 -12.09 8.57 13.77
C LEU A 222 -13.20 8.74 12.73
N PRO A 223 -13.41 7.80 11.78
CA PRO A 223 -14.52 7.93 10.83
C PRO A 223 -15.89 7.85 11.51
N LEU A 224 -16.07 6.98 12.52
CA LEU A 224 -17.31 6.93 13.30
C LEU A 224 -17.58 8.22 14.08
N TRP A 225 -16.53 8.80 14.67
CA TRP A 225 -16.61 10.09 15.34
C TRP A 225 -17.02 11.20 14.36
N LEU A 226 -16.37 11.27 13.19
CA LEU A 226 -16.69 12.23 12.13
C LEU A 226 -18.13 12.08 11.66
N LEU A 227 -18.59 10.85 11.38
CA LEU A 227 -19.97 10.59 10.95
C LEU A 227 -20.98 11.02 12.01
N ARG A 228 -20.69 10.77 13.30
CA ARG A 228 -21.54 11.23 14.41
C ARG A 228 -21.59 12.75 14.47
N GLN A 229 -20.46 13.44 14.30
CA GLN A 229 -20.41 14.90 14.30
C GLN A 229 -21.22 15.48 13.15
N THR A 230 -20.97 15.03 11.91
CA THR A 230 -21.70 15.52 10.72
C THR A 230 -23.21 15.31 10.84
N ARG A 231 -23.64 14.19 11.45
CA ARG A 231 -25.07 13.94 11.68
C ARG A 231 -25.68 14.86 12.74
N LYS A 232 -24.94 15.20 13.80
CA LYS A 232 -25.40 16.18 14.80
C LYS A 232 -25.60 17.56 14.16
N GLU A 233 -24.63 18.02 13.37
CA GLU A 233 -24.70 19.29 12.65
C GLU A 233 -25.84 19.29 11.61
N SER A 234 -26.01 18.18 10.89
CA SER A 234 -27.11 18.02 9.92
C SER A 234 -28.48 18.01 10.61
N PHE A 235 -28.60 17.40 11.80
CA PHE A 235 -29.85 17.43 12.56
C PHE A 235 -30.18 18.84 13.06
N SER A 236 -29.17 19.59 13.51
CA SER A 236 -29.34 20.98 13.93
C SER A 236 -29.77 21.90 12.79
N THR A 237 -29.34 21.63 11.55
CA THR A 237 -29.62 22.46 10.37
C THR A 237 -30.81 21.97 9.55
N ARG A 238 -31.14 20.67 9.60
CA ARG A 238 -32.21 20.00 8.85
C ARG A 238 -32.88 18.90 9.69
N PRO A 239 -33.69 19.26 10.72
CA PRO A 239 -34.21 18.31 11.71
C PRO A 239 -35.15 17.23 11.14
N PHE A 240 -35.76 17.47 9.98
CA PHE A 240 -36.67 16.53 9.31
C PHE A 240 -35.97 15.57 8.34
N TYR A 241 -34.66 15.68 8.12
CA TYR A 241 -33.91 14.74 7.27
C TYR A 241 -33.55 13.48 8.05
N ARG A 242 -34.41 12.46 7.96
CA ARG A 242 -34.14 11.13 8.53
C ARG A 242 -33.34 10.31 7.53
N ASP A 243 -32.06 10.11 7.82
CA ASP A 243 -31.18 9.22 7.05
C ASP A 243 -31.67 7.76 7.17
N ARG A 244 -32.60 7.37 6.29
CA ARG A 244 -33.19 6.03 6.21
C ARG A 244 -32.19 4.96 5.78
N ASN A 245 -31.04 5.34 5.23
CA ASN A 245 -30.10 4.40 4.63
C ASN A 245 -29.09 3.86 5.64
N LEU A 246 -28.86 4.52 6.78
CA LEU A 246 -27.84 4.10 7.74
C LEU A 246 -28.00 2.65 8.21
N ARG A 247 -29.22 2.22 8.57
CA ARG A 247 -29.45 0.84 9.02
C ARG A 247 -29.08 -0.16 7.92
N ARG A 248 -29.44 0.15 6.67
CA ARG A 248 -29.12 -0.68 5.51
C ARG A 248 -27.62 -0.72 5.27
N ASP A 249 -26.94 0.43 5.35
CA ASP A 249 -25.50 0.52 5.13
C ASP A 249 -24.70 -0.19 6.22
N VAL A 250 -25.16 -0.18 7.48
CA VAL A 250 -24.55 -0.93 8.59
C VAL A 250 -24.71 -2.45 8.38
N VAL A 251 -25.91 -2.91 8.03
CA VAL A 251 -26.14 -4.34 7.73
C VAL A 251 -25.26 -4.79 6.55
N LEU A 252 -25.19 -3.98 5.49
CA LEU A 252 -24.35 -4.25 4.33
C LEU A 252 -22.87 -4.31 4.71
N MET A 253 -22.39 -3.37 5.54
CA MET A 253 -21.01 -3.36 6.01
C MET A 253 -20.67 -4.66 6.76
N PHE A 254 -21.48 -5.06 7.75
CA PHE A 254 -21.21 -6.31 8.49
C PHE A 254 -21.26 -7.55 7.60
N PHE A 255 -22.20 -7.60 6.66
CA PHE A 255 -22.26 -8.68 5.67
C PHE A 255 -20.98 -8.75 4.83
N THR A 256 -20.53 -7.61 4.30
CA THR A 256 -19.27 -7.54 3.52
C THR A 256 -18.06 -7.95 4.36
N VAL A 257 -17.97 -7.49 5.62
CA VAL A 257 -16.89 -7.89 6.53
C VAL A 257 -16.89 -9.40 6.75
N ALA A 258 -18.04 -10.01 6.99
CA ALA A 258 -18.14 -11.46 7.19
C ALA A 258 -17.68 -12.25 5.95
N VAL A 259 -18.09 -11.83 4.75
CA VAL A 259 -17.67 -12.44 3.49
C VAL A 259 -16.16 -12.29 3.29
N LEU A 260 -15.63 -11.08 3.44
CA LEU A 260 -14.19 -10.82 3.27
C LEU A 260 -13.33 -11.54 4.30
N PHE A 261 -13.78 -11.63 5.55
CA PHE A 261 -13.10 -12.38 6.61
C PHE A 261 -13.06 -13.88 6.32
N THR A 262 -14.17 -14.41 5.79
CA THR A 262 -14.23 -15.81 5.34
C THR A 262 -13.23 -16.05 4.21
N ILE A 263 -13.18 -15.18 3.20
CA ILE A 263 -12.19 -15.26 2.11
C ILE A 263 -10.77 -15.23 2.68
N CYS A 264 -10.47 -14.26 3.56
CA CYS A 264 -9.16 -14.13 4.20
C CYS A 264 -8.72 -15.40 4.93
N SER A 265 -9.66 -16.13 5.55
CA SER A 265 -9.36 -17.37 6.29
C SER A 265 -8.99 -18.55 5.39
N PHE A 266 -9.27 -18.47 4.08
CA PHE A 266 -8.95 -19.50 3.09
C PHE A 266 -7.71 -19.17 2.24
N LEU A 267 -7.15 -17.96 2.37
CA LEU A 267 -5.95 -17.52 1.66
C LEU A 267 -4.67 -17.93 2.40
#